data_AF-A0A6L4Y7D0-F1
#
_entry.id   AF-A0A6L4Y7D0-F1
#
_cell.length_a   1.000
_cell.length_b   1.000
_cell.length_c   1.000
_cell.angle_alpha   90.00
_cell.angle_beta   90.00
_cell.angle_gamma   90.00
#
_symmetry.space_group_name_H-M   'P 1'
#
loop_
_entity.id
_entity.type
_entity.pdbx_description
1 polymer ?
#
loop_
_entity_poly.entity_id
_entity_poly.type
_entity_poly.pdbx_seq_one_letter_code
_entity_poly.pdbx_strand_id
1 'polypeptide(L)'
;MRDHTKLRAFELADEVAVLIYRATIGFPKEEIYGLTSQMRRAAVSVPSNIVEGCARESQAEYLRFLEIAFGSAGDCITSSAWPAAWVIQMSWMFPNATRKWWRPRRF
;
A
#
# COMPACT_ATOMS: atom_id res chain seq x y z
N MET A 1 17.95 -5.68 17.92
CA MET A 1 16.77 -5.74 17.05
C MET A 1 15.89 -4.54 17.34
N ARG A 2 15.49 -3.77 16.32
CA ARG A 2 14.60 -2.61 16.49
C ARG A 2 13.15 -3.10 16.62
N ASP A 3 12.36 -2.41 17.42
CA ASP A 3 10.94 -2.73 17.58
C ASP A 3 10.11 -2.02 16.51
N HIS A 4 9.59 -2.80 15.55
CA HIS A 4 8.78 -2.29 14.45
C HIS A 4 7.39 -1.84 14.90
N THR A 5 6.87 -2.37 16.02
CA THR A 5 5.53 -2.04 16.53
C THR A 5 5.44 -0.59 17.03
N LYS A 6 6.59 0.04 17.31
CA LYS A 6 6.70 1.45 17.70
C LYS A 6 6.76 2.40 16.49
N LEU A 7 6.85 1.87 15.27
CA LEU A 7 6.94 2.68 14.06
C LEU A 7 5.54 3.00 13.55
N ARG A 8 5.18 4.28 13.58
CA ARG A 8 3.93 4.74 12.94
C ARG A 8 3.84 4.37 11.46
N ALA A 9 4.97 4.30 10.77
CA ALA A 9 5.05 3.85 9.39
C ALA A 9 4.60 2.40 9.21
N PHE A 10 4.90 1.51 10.16
CA PHE A 10 4.46 0.12 10.13
C PHE A 10 2.94 0.02 10.33
N GLU A 11 2.39 0.72 11.33
CA GLU A 11 0.94 0.74 11.58
C GLU A 11 0.15 1.22 10.34
N LEU A 12 0.63 2.29 9.70
CA LEU A 12 0.01 2.82 8.49
C LEU A 12 0.15 1.87 7.29
N ALA A 13 1.31 1.21 7.16
CA ALA A 13 1.54 0.24 6.09
C ALA A 13 0.62 -0.99 6.22
N ASP A 14 0.44 -1.49 7.45
CA ASP A 14 -0.49 -2.59 7.75
C ASP A 14 -1.94 -2.19 7.45
N GLU A 15 -2.36 -0.98 7.86
CA GLU A 15 -3.70 -0.45 7.55
C GLU A 15 -3.94 -0.36 6.04
N VAL A 16 -2.96 0.14 5.28
CA VAL A 16 -3.01 0.21 3.81
C VAL A 16 -3.14 -1.18 3.19
N ALA A 17 -2.40 -2.17 3.67
CA ALA A 17 -2.51 -3.54 3.18
C ALA A 17 -3.94 -4.08 3.34
N VAL A 18 -4.55 -3.90 4.52
CA VAL A 18 -5.95 -4.29 4.77
C VAL A 18 -6.92 -3.56 3.84
N LEU A 19 -6.74 -2.25 3.65
CA LEU A 19 -7.58 -1.44 2.76
C LEU A 19 -7.53 -1.92 1.31
N ILE A 20 -6.35 -2.32 0.82
CA ILE A 20 -6.18 -2.81 -0.54
C ILE A 20 -6.81 -4.18 -0.72
N TYR A 21 -6.70 -5.06 0.27
CA TYR A 21 -7.44 -6.31 0.25
C TYR A 21 -8.95 -6.07 0.15
N ARG A 22 -9.48 -5.13 0.94
CA ARG A 22 -10.91 -4.75 0.88
C ARG A 22 -11.31 -4.15 -0.46
N ALA A 23 -10.52 -3.21 -0.99
CA ALA A 23 -10.82 -2.54 -2.26
C ALA A 23 -10.82 -3.49 -3.46
N THR A 24 -9.95 -4.51 -3.43
CA THR A 24 -9.81 -5.49 -4.52
C THR A 24 -10.84 -6.63 -4.47
N ILE A 25 -11.70 -6.71 -3.45
CA ILE A 25 -12.79 -7.71 -3.40
C ILE A 25 -13.78 -7.52 -4.56
N GLY A 26 -14.00 -6.27 -4.98
CA GLY A 26 -14.96 -5.94 -6.05
C GLY A 26 -14.39 -6.03 -7.47
N PHE A 27 -13.15 -6.48 -7.65
CA PHE A 27 -12.53 -6.54 -8.97
C PHE A 27 -13.12 -7.69 -9.82
N PRO A 28 -13.13 -7.54 -11.16
CA PRO A 28 -13.51 -8.62 -12.06
C PRO A 28 -12.65 -9.87 -11.82
N LYS A 29 -13.24 -11.06 -12.06
CA LYS A 29 -12.53 -12.34 -11.80
C LYS A 29 -11.31 -12.52 -12.71
N GLU A 30 -11.35 -11.89 -13.88
CA GLU A 30 -10.28 -11.86 -14.87
C GLU A 30 -9.02 -11.17 -14.32
N GLU A 31 -9.19 -10.21 -13.39
CA GLU A 31 -8.10 -9.44 -12.78
C GLU A 31 -7.51 -10.08 -11.52
N ILE A 32 -8.01 -11.26 -11.10
CA ILE A 32 -7.54 -11.94 -9.88
C ILE A 32 -6.03 -12.22 -9.96
N TYR A 33 -5.56 -12.72 -11.11
CA TYR A 33 -4.14 -13.00 -11.34
C TYR A 33 -3.39 -11.80 -11.94
N GLY A 34 -4.11 -10.85 -12.53
CA GLY A 34 -3.58 -9.58 -13.05
C GLY A 34 -3.43 -8.54 -11.94
N LEU A 35 -4.22 -7.48 -12.01
CA LEU A 35 -4.07 -6.31 -11.16
C LEU A 35 -4.27 -6.61 -9.67
N THR A 36 -5.23 -7.47 -9.33
CA THR A 36 -5.52 -7.83 -7.93
C THR A 36 -4.31 -8.45 -7.25
N SER A 37 -3.64 -9.39 -7.92
CA SER A 37 -2.46 -10.06 -7.37
C SER A 37 -1.27 -9.11 -7.22
N GLN A 38 -1.10 -8.17 -8.16
CA GLN A 38 -0.02 -7.19 -8.13
C GLN A 38 -0.22 -6.20 -6.98
N MET A 39 -1.42 -5.61 -6.86
CA MET A 39 -1.75 -4.66 -5.80
C MET A 39 -1.61 -5.29 -4.42
N ARG A 40 -2.16 -6.49 -4.19
CA ARG A 40 -2.08 -7.15 -2.89
C ARG A 40 -0.64 -7.49 -2.49
N ARG A 41 0.17 -7.98 -3.43
CA ARG A 41 1.58 -8.29 -3.16
C ARG A 41 2.40 -7.04 -2.85
N ALA A 42 2.24 -5.98 -3.64
CA ALA A 42 2.91 -4.70 -3.39
C ALA A 42 2.48 -4.09 -2.05
N ALA A 43 1.21 -4.20 -1.67
CA ALA A 43 0.73 -3.68 -0.39
C ALA A 43 1.32 -4.43 0.81
N VAL A 44 1.38 -5.77 0.76
CA VAL A 44 1.93 -6.62 1.84
C VAL A 44 3.45 -6.52 1.93
N SER A 45 4.15 -6.24 0.83
CA SER A 45 5.60 -6.09 0.85
C SER A 45 6.05 -4.86 1.65
N VAL A 46 5.23 -3.80 1.76
CA VAL A 46 5.58 -2.59 2.53
C VAL A 46 5.80 -2.90 4.02
N PRO A 47 4.81 -3.41 4.80
CA PRO A 47 5.04 -3.72 6.21
C PRO A 47 6.06 -4.84 6.39
N SER A 48 6.12 -5.82 5.48
CA SER A 48 7.09 -6.92 5.54
C SER A 48 8.53 -6.42 5.47
N ASN A 49 8.84 -5.50 4.55
CA ASN A 49 10.17 -4.91 4.43
C ASN A 49 10.53 -4.03 5.64
N ILE A 50 9.55 -3.35 6.26
CA ILE A 50 9.79 -2.60 7.50
C ILE A 50 10.19 -3.55 8.63
N VAL A 51 9.45 -4.64 8.83
CA VAL A 51 9.75 -5.67 9.84
C VAL A 51 11.13 -6.29 9.59
N GLU A 52 11.40 -6.66 8.34
CA GLU A 52 12.68 -7.26 7.97
C GLU A 52 13.86 -6.30 8.17
N GLY A 53 13.69 -5.02 7.84
CA GLY A 53 14.67 -3.98 8.13
C GLY A 53 14.91 -3.81 9.63
N CYS A 54 13.85 -3.83 10.45
CA CYS A 54 13.97 -3.74 11.91
C CYS A 54 14.72 -4.94 12.52
N ALA A 55 14.68 -6.09 11.85
CA ALA A 55 15.45 -7.28 12.21
C ALA A 55 16.96 -7.16 11.93
N ARG A 56 17.39 -6.25 11.05
CA ARG A 56 18.82 -6.08 10.68
C ARG A 56 19.61 -5.33 11.74
N GLU A 57 20.84 -5.78 11.97
CA GLU A 57 21.76 -5.19 12.95
C GLU A 57 22.42 -3.91 12.42
N SER A 58 22.79 -3.87 11.14
CA SER A 58 23.43 -2.70 10.56
C SER A 58 22.42 -1.59 10.25
N GLN A 59 22.87 -0.34 10.41
CA GLN A 59 22.06 0.82 10.02
C GLN A 59 21.89 0.90 8.49
N ALA A 60 22.91 0.50 7.73
CA ALA A 60 22.88 0.53 6.27
C ALA A 60 21.84 -0.44 5.70
N GLU A 61 21.79 -1.68 6.19
CA GLU A 61 20.78 -2.64 5.72
C GLU A 61 19.37 -2.21 6.13
N TYR A 62 19.21 -1.66 7.34
CA TYR A 62 17.92 -1.12 7.76
C TYR A 62 17.39 -0.06 6.79
N LEU A 63 18.22 0.91 6.43
CA LEU A 63 17.84 1.95 5.48
C LEU A 63 17.50 1.37 4.11
N ARG A 64 18.28 0.39 3.62
CA ARG A 64 18.00 -0.31 2.37
C ARG A 64 16.60 -0.96 2.37
N PHE A 65 16.22 -1.62 3.46
CA PHE A 65 14.89 -2.21 3.57
C PHE A 65 13.76 -1.17 3.62
N LEU A 66 14.00 0.00 4.23
CA LEU A 66 13.04 1.10 4.19
C LEU A 66 12.90 1.70 2.79
N GLU A 67 13.98 1.80 2.02
CA GLU A 67 13.93 2.23 0.61
C GLU A 67 13.10 1.27 -0.25
N ILE A 68 13.26 -0.04 -0.04
CA ILE A 68 12.46 -1.06 -0.73
C ILE A 68 10.97 -0.95 -0.33
N ALA A 69 10.69 -0.74 0.96
CA ALA A 69 9.32 -0.52 1.44
C ALA A 69 8.70 0.74 0.80
N PHE A 70 9.48 1.82 0.66
CA PHE A 70 9.04 3.05 0.02
C PHE A 70 8.75 2.87 -1.47
N GLY A 71 9.62 2.16 -2.20
CA GLY A 71 9.39 1.82 -3.60
C GLY A 71 8.11 0.99 -3.80
N SER A 72 7.93 -0.04 -2.96
CA SER A 72 6.71 -0.88 -2.98
C SER A 72 5.43 -0.08 -2.74
N ALA A 73 5.47 0.93 -1.85
CA ALA A 73 4.34 1.82 -1.62
C ALA A 73 3.99 2.66 -2.85
N GLY A 74 5.02 3.15 -3.57
CA GLY A 74 4.84 3.89 -4.83
C GLY A 74 4.24 3.03 -5.95
N ASP A 75 4.72 1.80 -6.09
CA ASP A 75 4.16 0.83 -7.06
C ASP A 75 2.70 0.51 -6.74
N CYS A 76 2.39 0.32 -5.45
CA CYS A 76 1.04 0.03 -4.99
C CYS A 76 0.06 1.17 -5.32
N ILE A 77 0.48 2.43 -5.16
CA ILE A 77 -0.29 3.62 -5.53
C ILE A 77 -0.46 3.69 -7.05
N THR A 78 0.60 3.45 -7.81
CA THR A 78 0.57 3.49 -9.28
C THR A 78 -0.34 2.42 -9.85
N SER A 79 -0.30 1.19 -9.32
CA SER A 79 -1.23 0.12 -9.67
C SER A 79 -2.65 0.37 -9.18
N SER A 80 -2.88 1.22 -8.18
CA SER A 80 -4.22 1.68 -7.81
C SER A 80 -4.76 2.81 -8.70
N ALA A 81 -3.86 3.51 -9.42
CA ALA A 81 -4.19 4.59 -10.33
C ALA A 81 -4.66 4.04 -11.69
N TRP A 82 -5.81 3.36 -11.70
CA TRP A 82 -6.52 2.97 -12.92
C TRP A 82 -7.66 3.96 -13.22
N PRO A 83 -8.15 4.00 -14.49
CA PRO A 83 -8.72 5.19 -15.14
C PRO A 83 -9.88 5.81 -14.36
N ALA A 84 -10.05 7.12 -14.48
CA ALA A 84 -11.05 7.95 -13.81
C ALA A 84 -12.47 7.33 -13.66
N ALA A 85 -12.86 6.39 -14.53
CA ALA A 85 -14.07 5.58 -14.44
C ALA A 85 -14.21 4.82 -13.10
N TRP A 86 -13.14 4.23 -12.55
CA TRP A 86 -13.21 3.49 -11.27
C TRP A 86 -13.10 4.39 -10.05
N VAL A 87 -12.40 5.53 -10.16
CA VAL A 87 -12.36 6.56 -9.11
C VAL A 87 -13.76 7.15 -8.87
N ILE A 88 -14.54 7.35 -9.93
CA ILE A 88 -15.94 7.76 -9.81
C ILE A 88 -16.74 6.67 -9.08
N GLN A 89 -16.59 5.40 -9.46
CA GLN A 89 -17.32 4.29 -8.85
C GLN A 89 -16.96 4.06 -7.36
N MET A 90 -15.69 4.25 -6.96
CA MET A 90 -15.28 4.20 -5.55
C MET A 90 -15.77 5.42 -4.75
N SER A 91 -15.90 6.60 -5.37
CA SER A 91 -16.50 7.79 -4.74
C SER A 91 -18.00 7.57 -4.41
N TRP A 92 -18.70 6.81 -5.25
CA TRP A 92 -20.08 6.36 -4.99
C TRP A 92 -20.17 5.27 -3.92
N MET A 93 -19.17 4.39 -3.83
CA MET A 93 -19.17 3.24 -2.90
C MET A 93 -18.70 3.60 -1.48
N PHE A 94 -17.91 4.68 -1.31
CA PHE A 94 -17.41 5.15 -0.01
C PHE A 94 -17.47 6.68 0.13
N PRO A 95 -18.67 7.27 0.29
CA PRO A 95 -18.87 8.73 0.29
C PRO A 95 -18.14 9.49 1.42
N ASN A 96 -17.72 8.80 2.48
CA ASN A 96 -17.07 9.43 3.65
C ASN A 96 -15.54 9.19 3.75
N ALA A 97 -14.95 8.33 2.91
CA ALA A 97 -13.52 7.99 3.00
C ALA A 97 -12.61 8.91 2.14
N THR A 98 -13.20 9.63 1.19
CA THR A 98 -12.47 10.36 0.13
C THR A 98 -11.85 11.70 0.58
N ARG A 99 -12.26 12.28 1.73
CA ARG A 99 -11.75 13.60 2.14
C ARG A 99 -10.38 13.60 2.80
N LYS A 100 -9.95 12.49 3.41
CA LYS A 100 -8.74 12.49 4.27
C LYS A 100 -7.46 12.04 3.55
N TRP A 101 -7.59 11.22 2.50
CA TRP A 101 -6.44 10.50 1.93
C TRP A 101 -6.15 10.81 0.46
N TRP A 102 -7.08 11.42 -0.26
CA TRP A 102 -6.97 11.66 -1.70
C TRP A 102 -7.15 13.14 -2.04
N ARG A 103 -6.12 13.95 -1.78
CA ARG A 103 -5.94 15.21 -2.50
C ARG A 103 -5.03 14.93 -3.70
N PRO A 104 -5.50 15.11 -4.94
CA PRO A 104 -4.60 15.15 -6.09
C PRO A 104 -3.60 16.28 -5.83
N ARG A 105 -2.30 15.98 -5.79
CA ARG A 105 -1.29 17.03 -5.99
C ARG A 105 -1.50 17.54 -7.40
N ARG A 106 -2.11 18.72 -7.53
CA ARG A 106 -2.02 19.49 -8.77
C ARG A 106 -0.54 19.78 -8.97
N PHE A 107 0.00 19.30 -10.09
CA PHE A 107 1.17 19.94 -10.70
C PHE A 107 0.76 21.34 -11.16
#